data_AF-A0A0U3APX1-F1
#
_entry.id   AF-A0A0U3APX1-F1
#
_cell.length_a   1.000
_cell.length_b   1.000
_cell.length_c   1.000
_cell.angle_alpha   90.00
_cell.angle_beta   90.00
_cell.angle_gamma   90.00
#
_symmetry.space_group_name_H-M   'P 1'
#
loop_
_entity.id
_entity.type
_entity.pdbx_description
1 polymer ?
#
loop_
_entity_poly.entity_id
_entity_poly.type
_entity_poly.pdbx_seq_one_letter_code
_entity_poly.pdbx_strand_id
1 'polypeptide(L)'
;MPDPIDRRTLATAFAATVVLGSEALSAETAPAPHTKPVEAPFERDYPKPPFNPSWKNPQINRLMVQDFVMFGHFDLKMVEKLLVREPGLLHCHMDWGAGDFESALGGASHVGNREIVAFLLSKGARIDIFCAAMLGQLDVVKGLLTAFPALIDARGPHGISLHMHAKMGGKESEPTLEYLQTLKKVGP
;
A
#
# COMPACT_ATOMS: atom_id res chain seq x y z
N MET A 1 15.54 -54.04 -35.75
CA MET A 1 16.42 -53.19 -34.90
C MET A 1 15.55 -52.42 -33.92
N PRO A 2 15.29 -52.96 -32.73
CA PRO A 2 14.91 -52.17 -31.57
C PRO A 2 15.99 -52.32 -30.49
N ASP A 3 16.69 -51.25 -30.14
CA ASP A 3 17.58 -51.28 -28.97
C ASP A 3 16.78 -50.97 -27.68
N PRO A 4 17.08 -51.66 -26.57
CA PRO A 4 16.30 -51.59 -25.33
C PRO A 4 16.91 -50.63 -24.31
N ILE A 5 16.06 -50.26 -23.34
CA ILE A 5 16.35 -49.48 -22.13
C ILE A 5 17.45 -50.17 -21.29
N ASP A 6 18.51 -49.42 -20.94
CA ASP A 6 19.55 -49.89 -20.02
C ASP A 6 19.20 -49.59 -18.54
N ARG A 7 19.39 -50.61 -17.71
CA ARG A 7 19.23 -50.63 -16.25
C ARG A 7 20.47 -51.28 -15.67
N ARG A 8 20.97 -50.68 -14.57
CA ARG A 8 21.97 -51.19 -13.59
C ARG A 8 23.42 -50.90 -13.99
N THR A 9 24.41 -50.64 -13.13
CA THR A 9 24.59 -50.48 -11.67
C THR A 9 26.12 -50.39 -11.52
N LEU A 10 26.69 -49.56 -10.64
CA LEU A 10 27.75 -50.00 -9.70
C LEU A 10 28.16 -48.87 -8.74
N ALA A 11 27.95 -49.11 -7.45
CA ALA A 11 28.73 -48.54 -6.35
C ALA A 11 30.17 -49.10 -6.43
N THR A 12 31.24 -48.51 -5.88
CA THR A 12 31.52 -48.18 -4.46
C THR A 12 32.98 -47.66 -4.42
N ALA A 13 33.31 -46.70 -3.55
CA ALA A 13 34.42 -46.83 -2.57
C ALA A 13 34.62 -45.55 -1.72
N PHE A 14 34.64 -45.79 -0.40
CA PHE A 14 35.09 -45.00 0.75
C PHE A 14 36.55 -44.48 0.59
N ALA A 15 37.13 -43.53 1.33
CA ALA A 15 36.75 -42.61 2.41
C ALA A 15 37.91 -41.60 2.57
N ALA A 16 37.61 -40.39 3.04
CA ALA A 16 38.59 -39.55 3.74
C ALA A 16 37.87 -38.78 4.84
N THR A 17 38.12 -39.20 6.07
CA THR A 17 37.76 -38.50 7.30
C THR A 17 38.57 -37.21 7.42
N VAL A 18 37.89 -36.07 7.49
CA VAL A 18 38.40 -34.83 8.08
C VAL A 18 37.49 -34.49 9.26
N VAL A 19 38.07 -34.54 10.46
CA VAL A 19 37.51 -33.92 11.66
C VAL A 19 38.12 -32.54 11.75
N LEU A 20 37.30 -31.47 11.80
CA LEU A 20 37.51 -30.23 12.57
C LEU A 20 36.50 -29.15 12.14
N GLY A 21 35.78 -28.60 13.13
CA GLY A 21 35.08 -27.32 13.03
C GLY A 21 33.55 -27.41 12.94
N SER A 22 32.87 -27.65 14.06
CA SER A 22 31.47 -27.27 14.19
C SER A 22 31.36 -25.76 14.39
N GLU A 23 31.60 -24.99 13.34
CA GLU A 23 30.98 -23.68 13.24
C GLU A 23 29.60 -23.92 12.63
N ALA A 24 28.60 -24.00 13.50
CA ALA A 24 27.23 -23.80 13.08
C ALA A 24 27.14 -22.38 12.54
N LEU A 25 27.39 -22.20 11.24
CA LEU A 25 26.89 -21.06 10.51
C LEU A 25 25.38 -21.05 10.78
N SER A 26 24.94 -20.08 11.59
CA SER A 26 23.53 -19.70 11.60
C SER A 26 23.24 -19.23 10.19
N ALA A 27 22.74 -20.14 9.36
CA ALA A 27 22.07 -19.79 8.13
C ALA A 27 20.87 -18.95 8.56
N GLU A 28 21.02 -17.63 8.44
CA GLU A 28 19.93 -16.69 8.53
C GLU A 28 18.88 -17.17 7.53
N THR A 29 17.83 -17.77 8.06
CA THR A 29 16.78 -18.38 7.26
C THR A 29 16.09 -17.22 6.58
N ALA A 30 16.32 -17.07 5.26
CA ALA A 30 15.66 -16.03 4.49
C ALA A 30 14.15 -16.08 4.78
N PRO A 31 13.51 -14.94 5.10
CA PRO A 31 12.10 -14.92 5.45
C PRO A 31 11.28 -15.56 4.34
N ALA A 32 10.25 -16.30 4.73
CA ALA A 32 9.37 -16.96 3.78
C ALA A 32 8.83 -15.92 2.78
N PRO A 33 8.75 -16.26 1.48
CA PRO A 33 8.26 -15.32 0.47
C PRO A 33 6.84 -14.86 0.81
N HIS A 34 6.60 -13.56 0.68
CA HIS A 34 5.26 -12.98 0.88
C HIS A 34 4.24 -13.63 -0.06
N THR A 35 3.02 -13.82 0.44
CA THR A 35 1.90 -14.32 -0.36
C THR A 35 1.59 -13.35 -1.50
N LYS A 36 1.29 -13.89 -2.68
CA LYS A 36 0.90 -13.07 -3.84
C LYS A 36 -0.54 -12.56 -3.65
N PRO A 37 -0.88 -11.37 -4.18
CA PRO A 37 -2.26 -10.89 -4.15
C PRO A 37 -3.19 -11.84 -4.90
N VAL A 38 -4.30 -12.23 -4.26
CA VAL A 38 -5.35 -13.08 -4.83
C VAL A 38 -6.71 -12.40 -4.65
N GLU A 39 -7.60 -12.56 -5.62
CA GLU A 39 -8.98 -12.05 -5.50
C GLU A 39 -9.76 -12.89 -4.47
N ALA A 40 -10.67 -12.24 -3.74
CA ALA A 40 -11.58 -12.94 -2.85
C ALA A 40 -12.53 -13.84 -3.67
N PRO A 41 -12.92 -15.02 -3.15
CA PRO A 41 -13.90 -15.88 -3.82
C PRO A 41 -15.19 -15.14 -4.11
N PHE A 42 -15.74 -15.32 -5.31
CA PHE A 42 -16.98 -14.65 -5.73
C PHE A 42 -17.86 -15.56 -6.57
N GLU A 43 -19.12 -15.67 -6.15
CA GLU A 43 -20.23 -16.23 -6.93
C GLU A 43 -21.39 -15.24 -6.88
N ARG A 44 -22.08 -15.04 -8.01
CA ARG A 44 -23.24 -14.13 -8.05
C ARG A 44 -24.47 -14.82 -7.48
N ASP A 45 -24.98 -14.30 -6.38
CA ASP A 45 -26.30 -14.62 -5.81
C ASP A 45 -27.38 -13.57 -6.18
N TYR A 46 -27.06 -12.69 -7.14
CA TYR A 46 -27.93 -11.61 -7.64
C TYR A 46 -27.93 -11.49 -9.17
N PRO A 47 -28.95 -10.85 -9.79
CA PRO A 47 -29.00 -10.66 -11.25
C PRO A 47 -27.80 -9.88 -11.79
N LYS A 48 -27.24 -10.33 -12.93
CA LYS A 48 -26.18 -9.60 -13.62
C LYS A 48 -26.68 -8.20 -14.06
N PRO A 49 -25.87 -7.13 -13.92
CA PRO A 49 -26.21 -5.82 -14.48
C PRO A 49 -26.57 -5.87 -15.98
N PRO A 50 -27.55 -5.06 -16.44
CA PRO A 50 -28.05 -5.13 -17.82
C PRO A 50 -27.11 -4.49 -18.87
N PHE A 51 -25.99 -3.92 -18.44
CA PHE A 51 -24.98 -3.33 -19.32
C PHE A 51 -23.61 -3.96 -19.08
N ASN A 52 -22.81 -4.06 -20.15
CA ASN A 52 -21.43 -4.53 -20.07
C ASN A 52 -20.49 -3.31 -20.17
N PRO A 53 -19.58 -3.10 -19.21
CA PRO A 53 -18.56 -2.06 -19.33
C PRO A 53 -17.59 -2.37 -20.47
N SER A 54 -17.04 -1.32 -21.08
CA SER A 54 -16.02 -1.43 -22.13
C SER A 54 -14.62 -1.23 -21.54
N TRP A 55 -13.76 -2.23 -21.68
CA TRP A 55 -12.38 -2.21 -21.23
C TRP A 55 -11.45 -1.85 -22.40
N LYS A 56 -11.53 -0.60 -22.87
CA LYS A 56 -10.82 -0.17 -24.10
C LYS A 56 -9.31 -0.05 -23.93
N ASN A 57 -8.87 0.31 -22.72
CA ASN A 57 -7.47 0.51 -22.40
C ASN A 57 -7.01 -0.57 -21.41
N PRO A 58 -5.74 -1.01 -21.49
CA PRO A 58 -5.18 -1.88 -20.47
C PRO A 58 -5.19 -1.15 -19.11
N GLN A 59 -5.40 -1.91 -18.04
CA GLN A 59 -5.23 -1.38 -16.69
C GLN A 59 -3.75 -1.11 -16.45
N ILE A 60 -3.45 -0.09 -15.65
CA ILE A 60 -2.08 0.18 -15.20
C ILE A 60 -1.57 -1.03 -14.43
N ASN A 61 -0.31 -1.39 -14.66
CA ASN A 61 0.28 -2.57 -14.08
C ASN A 61 0.26 -2.51 -12.54
N ARG A 62 -0.26 -3.56 -11.90
CA ARG A 62 -0.41 -3.63 -10.44
C ARG A 62 0.90 -3.39 -9.68
N LEU A 63 2.01 -3.96 -10.13
CA LEU A 63 3.31 -3.77 -9.47
C LEU A 63 3.78 -2.31 -9.58
N MET A 64 3.49 -1.64 -10.70
CA MET A 64 3.80 -0.22 -10.83
C MET A 64 2.94 0.65 -9.90
N VAL A 65 1.66 0.29 -9.71
CA VAL A 65 0.81 0.96 -8.71
C VAL A 65 1.36 0.73 -7.30
N GLN A 66 1.70 -0.51 -6.95
CA GLN A 66 2.27 -0.88 -5.66
C GLN A 66 3.56 -0.09 -5.39
N ASP A 67 4.51 -0.10 -6.34
CA ASP A 67 5.77 0.62 -6.23
C ASP A 67 5.52 2.13 -6.06
N PHE A 68 4.61 2.70 -6.86
CA PHE A 68 4.28 4.13 -6.77
C PHE A 68 3.69 4.51 -5.41
N VAL A 69 2.78 3.69 -4.88
CA VAL A 69 2.19 3.89 -3.55
C VAL A 69 3.26 3.76 -2.46
N MET A 70 4.11 2.72 -2.52
CA MET A 70 5.22 2.53 -1.58
C MET A 70 6.18 3.72 -1.60
N PHE A 71 6.66 4.14 -2.77
CA PHE A 71 7.53 5.32 -2.89
C PHE A 71 6.85 6.61 -2.44
N GLY A 72 5.52 6.70 -2.56
CA GLY A 72 4.73 7.80 -2.02
C GLY A 72 4.98 8.07 -0.53
N HIS A 73 5.45 7.08 0.23
CA HIS A 73 5.77 7.28 1.64
C HIS A 73 7.09 8.03 1.85
N PHE A 74 8.09 7.86 0.97
CA PHE A 74 9.47 8.26 1.29
C PHE A 74 10.37 8.75 0.15
N ASP A 75 10.08 8.47 -1.13
CA ASP A 75 10.99 8.74 -2.24
C ASP A 75 10.35 9.60 -3.33
N LEU A 76 10.48 10.93 -3.18
CA LEU A 76 9.97 11.89 -4.15
C LEU A 76 10.56 11.67 -5.56
N LYS A 77 11.85 11.32 -5.68
CA LYS A 77 12.47 11.14 -7.00
C LYS A 77 11.88 9.96 -7.74
N MET A 78 11.58 8.87 -7.02
CA MET A 78 10.89 7.73 -7.61
C MET A 78 9.43 8.04 -7.94
N VAL A 79 8.73 8.79 -7.08
CA VAL A 79 7.37 9.28 -7.37
C VAL A 79 7.37 10.10 -8.67
N GLU A 80 8.27 11.07 -8.82
CA GLU A 80 8.42 11.88 -10.03
C GLU A 80 8.70 11.02 -11.27
N LYS A 81 9.69 10.12 -11.17
CA LYS A 81 10.10 9.24 -12.27
C LYS A 81 8.96 8.35 -12.76
N LEU A 82 8.22 7.73 -11.83
CA LEU A 82 7.11 6.84 -12.18
C LEU A 82 5.93 7.63 -12.75
N LEU A 83 5.64 8.81 -12.20
CA LEU A 83 4.54 9.64 -12.70
C LEU A 83 4.80 10.19 -14.11
N VAL A 84 6.06 10.48 -14.46
CA VAL A 84 6.43 10.80 -15.85
C VAL A 84 6.22 9.60 -16.78
N ARG A 85 6.53 8.40 -16.32
CA ARG A 85 6.38 7.16 -17.10
C ARG A 85 4.91 6.80 -17.35
N GLU A 86 4.07 6.92 -16.33
CA GLU A 86 2.65 6.59 -16.38
C GLU A 86 1.84 7.65 -15.60
N PRO A 87 1.36 8.71 -16.29
CA PRO A 87 0.62 9.80 -15.66
C PRO A 87 -0.65 9.36 -14.92
N GLY A 88 -1.27 8.24 -15.33
CA GLY A 88 -2.47 7.72 -14.67
C GLY A 88 -2.23 7.26 -13.23
N LEU A 89 -0.97 7.00 -12.83
CA LEU A 89 -0.61 6.62 -11.46
C LEU A 89 -1.08 7.64 -10.42
N LEU A 90 -1.20 8.92 -10.78
CA LEU A 90 -1.68 9.99 -9.89
C LEU A 90 -3.04 9.67 -9.23
N HIS A 91 -3.86 8.85 -9.88
CA HIS A 91 -5.20 8.51 -9.42
C HIS A 91 -5.37 7.03 -9.09
N CYS A 92 -4.32 6.23 -9.26
CA CYS A 92 -4.32 4.83 -8.90
C CYS A 92 -4.38 4.64 -7.38
N HIS A 93 -5.02 3.55 -6.99
CA HIS A 93 -5.04 3.06 -5.62
C HIS A 93 -4.57 1.61 -5.64
N MET A 94 -3.71 1.24 -4.70
CA MET A 94 -3.40 -0.14 -4.41
C MET A 94 -4.51 -0.72 -3.52
N ASP A 95 -5.10 -1.83 -3.94
CA ASP A 95 -5.95 -2.69 -3.11
C ASP A 95 -5.05 -3.66 -2.33
N TRP A 96 -4.85 -3.40 -1.04
CA TRP A 96 -4.12 -4.28 -0.13
C TRP A 96 -4.98 -5.47 0.33
N GLY A 97 -6.27 -5.50 -0.02
CA GLY A 97 -7.25 -6.51 0.36
C GLY A 97 -8.13 -6.07 1.52
N ALA A 98 -9.25 -6.79 1.72
CA ALA A 98 -10.19 -6.56 2.82
C ALA A 98 -10.73 -5.11 2.93
N GLY A 99 -10.77 -4.38 1.82
CA GLY A 99 -11.24 -2.99 1.78
C GLY A 99 -10.17 -1.94 2.10
N ASP A 100 -8.90 -2.34 2.23
CA ASP A 100 -7.77 -1.42 2.42
C ASP A 100 -7.26 -0.92 1.06
N PHE A 101 -7.62 0.32 0.73
CA PHE A 101 -7.22 0.99 -0.51
C PHE A 101 -6.32 2.18 -0.22
N GLU A 102 -5.25 2.30 -0.99
CA GLU A 102 -4.25 3.35 -0.76
C GLU A 102 -3.75 4.00 -2.05
N SER A 103 -3.80 5.33 -2.12
CA SER A 103 -3.10 6.10 -3.15
C SER A 103 -1.73 6.55 -2.63
N ALA A 104 -0.83 6.97 -3.53
CA ALA A 104 0.44 7.57 -3.12
C ALA A 104 0.25 8.82 -2.25
N LEU A 105 -0.83 9.59 -2.47
CA LEU A 105 -1.19 10.73 -1.61
C LEU A 105 -1.59 10.24 -0.21
N GLY A 106 -2.33 9.14 -0.12
CA GLY A 106 -2.70 8.49 1.14
C GLY A 106 -1.47 8.02 1.93
N GLY A 107 -0.55 7.31 1.26
CA GLY A 107 0.71 6.86 1.87
C GLY A 107 1.57 8.02 2.38
N ALA A 108 1.77 9.05 1.55
CA ALA A 108 2.48 10.26 1.94
C ALA A 108 1.81 10.97 3.14
N SER A 109 0.48 11.02 3.14
CA SER A 109 -0.30 11.70 4.18
C SER A 109 -0.25 10.99 5.52
N HIS A 110 -0.36 9.66 5.55
CA HIS A 110 -0.40 8.95 6.81
C HIS A 110 0.98 8.90 7.51
N VAL A 111 2.08 9.11 6.78
CA VAL A 111 3.43 9.25 7.37
C VAL A 111 3.86 10.72 7.58
N GLY A 112 3.03 11.70 7.21
CA GLY A 112 3.34 13.12 7.39
C GLY A 112 4.33 13.71 6.37
N ASN A 113 4.53 13.07 5.21
CA ASN A 113 5.49 13.53 4.20
C ASN A 113 4.93 14.69 3.38
N ARG A 114 5.04 15.91 3.92
CA ARG A 114 4.52 17.15 3.30
C ARG A 114 5.11 17.43 1.93
N GLU A 115 6.36 17.06 1.68
CA GLU A 115 7.04 17.32 0.40
C GLU A 115 6.38 16.52 -0.74
N ILE A 116 6.19 15.21 -0.54
CA ILE A 116 5.51 14.36 -1.52
C ILE A 116 4.03 14.75 -1.65
N VAL A 117 3.35 15.06 -0.54
CA VAL A 117 1.96 15.54 -0.58
C VAL A 117 1.85 16.82 -1.41
N ALA A 118 2.70 17.82 -1.17
CA ALA A 118 2.70 19.07 -1.94
C ALA A 118 2.96 18.81 -3.43
N PHE A 119 3.92 17.94 -3.76
CA PHE A 119 4.19 17.55 -5.14
C PHE A 119 2.96 16.92 -5.80
N LEU A 120 2.37 15.88 -5.19
CA LEU A 120 1.21 15.18 -5.76
C LEU A 120 -0.01 16.10 -5.92
N LEU A 121 -0.27 16.97 -4.95
CA LEU A 121 -1.32 17.98 -5.04
C LEU A 121 -1.05 18.99 -6.15
N SER A 122 0.20 19.41 -6.36
CA SER A 122 0.58 20.30 -7.47
C SER A 122 0.31 19.68 -8.86
N LYS A 123 0.21 18.35 -8.94
CA LYS A 123 -0.16 17.61 -10.16
C LYS A 123 -1.67 17.36 -10.28
N GLY A 124 -2.47 17.77 -9.30
CA GLY A 124 -3.91 17.57 -9.28
C GLY A 124 -4.36 16.25 -8.65
N ALA A 125 -3.57 15.67 -7.74
CA ALA A 125 -4.04 14.54 -6.94
C ALA A 125 -5.34 14.91 -6.19
N ARG A 126 -6.27 13.95 -6.11
CA ARG A 126 -7.55 14.16 -5.43
C ARG A 126 -7.33 14.07 -3.92
N ILE A 127 -7.45 15.21 -3.24
CA ILE A 127 -7.34 15.29 -1.79
C ILE A 127 -8.53 14.60 -1.11
N ASP A 128 -8.25 13.89 -0.02
CA ASP A 128 -9.26 13.35 0.89
C ASP A 128 -9.20 14.04 2.27
N ILE A 129 -10.14 13.70 3.14
CA ILE A 129 -10.21 14.28 4.48
C ILE A 129 -8.99 13.91 5.36
N PHE A 130 -8.32 12.79 5.09
CA PHE A 130 -7.15 12.34 5.84
C PHE A 130 -5.92 13.19 5.51
N CYS A 131 -5.67 13.42 4.21
CA CYS A 131 -4.66 14.36 3.74
C CYS A 131 -4.96 15.78 4.22
N ALA A 132 -6.22 16.23 4.18
CA ALA A 132 -6.60 17.55 4.71
C ALA A 132 -6.31 17.66 6.22
N ALA A 133 -6.58 16.59 6.98
CA ALA A 133 -6.27 16.51 8.40
C ALA A 133 -4.76 16.57 8.67
N MET A 134 -3.95 15.81 7.92
CA MET A 134 -2.49 15.90 8.00
C MET A 134 -1.97 17.29 7.66
N LEU A 135 -2.50 17.91 6.60
CA LEU A 135 -2.06 19.24 6.19
C LEU A 135 -2.45 20.35 7.18
N GLY A 136 -3.36 20.08 8.13
CA GLY A 136 -3.86 21.07 9.07
C GLY A 136 -4.92 21.99 8.48
N GLN A 137 -5.63 21.55 7.43
CA GLN A 137 -6.70 22.30 6.79
C GLN A 137 -7.98 22.28 7.66
N LEU A 138 -7.92 22.95 8.81
CA LEU A 138 -8.94 22.91 9.85
C LEU A 138 -10.34 23.24 9.32
N ASP A 139 -10.48 24.28 8.52
CA ASP A 139 -11.79 24.72 8.01
C ASP A 139 -12.39 23.72 7.03
N VAL A 140 -11.56 23.05 6.22
CA VAL A 140 -11.99 21.97 5.32
C VAL A 140 -12.48 20.77 6.13
N VAL A 141 -11.69 20.34 7.12
CA VAL A 141 -12.03 19.22 7.99
C VAL A 141 -13.32 19.50 8.77
N LYS A 142 -13.47 20.71 9.33
CA LYS A 142 -14.70 21.17 9.99
C LYS A 142 -15.90 21.16 9.06
N GLY A 143 -15.75 21.68 7.84
CA GLY A 143 -16.82 21.70 6.84
C GLY A 143 -17.30 20.30 6.50
N LEU A 144 -16.37 19.38 6.24
CA LEU A 144 -16.69 17.98 5.93
C LEU A 144 -17.36 17.26 7.10
N LEU A 145 -16.86 17.42 8.32
CA LEU A 145 -17.45 16.78 9.51
C LEU A 145 -18.79 17.40 9.92
N THR A 146 -19.03 18.65 9.58
CA THR A 146 -20.35 19.29 9.77
C THR A 146 -21.36 18.71 8.79
N ALA A 147 -20.99 18.55 7.51
CA ALA A 147 -21.88 18.00 6.50
C ALA A 147 -22.08 16.48 6.64
N PHE A 148 -21.04 15.76 7.04
CA PHE A 148 -20.99 14.30 7.11
C PHE A 148 -20.36 13.83 8.44
N PRO A 149 -21.11 13.88 9.56
CA PRO A 149 -20.55 13.59 10.89
C PRO A 149 -19.93 12.19 11.04
N ALA A 150 -20.45 11.19 10.31
CA ALA A 150 -19.93 9.83 10.33
C ALA A 150 -18.46 9.71 9.85
N LEU A 151 -17.92 10.72 9.15
CA LEU A 151 -16.52 10.73 8.73
C LEU A 151 -15.54 10.74 9.92
N ILE A 152 -15.97 11.11 11.14
CA ILE A 152 -15.12 11.02 12.33
C ILE A 152 -14.62 9.59 12.60
N ASP A 153 -15.39 8.59 12.15
CA ASP A 153 -15.09 7.17 12.29
C ASP A 153 -14.50 6.55 11.01
N ALA A 154 -14.31 7.35 9.95
CA ALA A 154 -13.72 6.88 8.72
C ALA A 154 -12.29 6.38 8.95
N ARG A 155 -11.90 5.42 8.11
CA ARG A 155 -10.58 4.78 8.13
C ARG A 155 -9.87 5.05 6.82
N GLY A 156 -8.66 5.60 6.92
CA GLY A 156 -7.76 5.73 5.78
C GLY A 156 -7.03 4.40 5.52
N PRO A 157 -5.95 4.44 4.71
CA PRO A 157 -5.09 3.29 4.49
C PRO A 157 -4.69 2.62 5.80
N HIS A 158 -4.68 1.29 5.81
CA HIS A 158 -4.31 0.45 6.96
C HIS A 158 -5.15 0.69 8.23
N GLY A 159 -6.36 1.25 8.10
CA GLY A 159 -7.21 1.55 9.25
C GLY A 159 -6.77 2.80 10.03
N ILE A 160 -5.86 3.61 9.49
CA ILE A 160 -5.33 4.79 10.18
C ILE A 160 -6.44 5.85 10.29
N SER A 161 -6.64 6.38 11.49
CA SER A 161 -7.71 7.33 11.78
C SER A 161 -7.40 8.76 11.31
N LEU A 162 -8.42 9.61 11.26
CA LEU A 162 -8.26 11.06 11.05
C LEU A 162 -7.32 11.70 12.08
N HIS A 163 -7.45 11.32 13.37
CA HIS A 163 -6.58 11.83 14.43
C HIS A 163 -5.13 11.47 14.21
N MET A 164 -4.84 10.25 13.75
CA MET A 164 -3.47 9.85 13.47
C MET A 164 -2.88 10.63 12.30
N HIS A 165 -3.64 10.87 11.23
CA HIS A 165 -3.19 11.75 10.15
C HIS A 165 -2.90 13.17 10.64
N ALA A 166 -3.81 13.75 11.43
CA ALA A 166 -3.58 15.07 12.04
C ALA A 166 -2.38 15.06 12.98
N LYS A 167 -2.11 13.98 13.72
CA LYS A 167 -0.91 13.86 14.55
C LYS A 167 0.36 13.82 13.71
N MET A 168 0.36 13.07 12.60
CA MET A 168 1.50 12.94 11.70
C MET A 168 1.83 14.23 10.95
N GLY A 169 0.87 15.14 10.80
CA GLY A 169 1.12 16.48 10.25
C GLY A 169 1.92 17.42 11.17
N GLY A 170 2.15 17.05 12.43
CA GLY A 170 2.94 17.81 13.38
C GLY A 170 2.31 19.15 13.77
N LYS A 171 3.16 20.17 13.96
CA LYS A 171 2.76 21.49 14.48
C LYS A 171 1.66 22.17 13.65
N GLU A 172 1.72 22.05 12.33
CA GLU A 172 0.77 22.71 11.43
C GLU A 172 -0.66 22.14 11.54
N SER A 173 -0.80 20.88 11.95
CA SER A 173 -2.09 20.21 12.12
C SER A 173 -2.55 20.10 13.57
N GLU A 174 -1.81 20.66 14.52
CA GLU A 174 -2.17 20.68 15.95
C GLU A 174 -3.58 21.23 16.21
N PRO A 175 -4.02 22.37 15.62
CA PRO A 175 -5.39 22.85 15.78
C PRO A 175 -6.45 21.89 15.20
N THR A 176 -6.08 21.13 14.18
CA THR A 176 -6.95 20.10 13.59
C THR A 176 -7.06 18.89 14.50
N LEU A 177 -5.95 18.44 15.08
CA LEU A 177 -5.96 17.36 16.06
C LEU A 177 -6.78 17.73 17.30
N GLU A 178 -6.60 18.95 17.84
CA GLU A 178 -7.38 19.46 18.97
C GLU A 178 -8.87 19.48 18.67
N TYR A 179 -9.26 19.99 17.49
CA TYR A 179 -10.65 19.97 17.06
C TYR A 179 -11.20 18.55 16.98
N LEU A 180 -10.49 17.62 16.35
CA LEU A 180 -10.92 16.22 16.26
C LEU A 180 -11.08 15.57 17.65
N GLN A 181 -10.21 15.91 18.62
CA GLN A 181 -10.30 15.44 20.01
C GLN A 181 -11.53 16.00 20.74
N THR A 182 -12.05 17.17 20.35
CA THR A 182 -13.30 17.71 20.90
C THR A 182 -14.54 16.94 20.43
N LEU A 183 -14.50 16.39 19.22
CA LEU A 183 -15.59 15.59 18.65
C LEU A 183 -15.54 14.14 19.14
N LYS A 184 -14.35 13.54 19.14
CA LYS A 184 -14.13 12.17 19.58
C LYS A 184 -12.74 12.06 20.19
N LYS A 185 -12.69 11.69 21.47
CA LYS A 185 -11.42 11.42 22.14
C LYS A 185 -10.84 10.09 21.65
N VAL A 186 -9.57 10.12 21.25
CA VAL A 186 -8.77 8.91 21.01
C VAL A 186 -7.53 8.95 21.90
N GLY A 187 -7.03 7.77 22.27
CA GLY A 187 -5.82 7.65 23.08
C GLY A 187 -4.61 8.31 22.43
N PRO A 188 -3.56 8.59 23.23
CA PRO A 188 -2.32 9.17 22.74
C PRO A 188 -1.62 8.31 21.69
#